data_AF-A0A7S0MU46-F1
#
_entry.id   AF-A0A7S0MU46-F1
#
_cell.length_a   1.000
_cell.length_b   1.000
_cell.length_c   1.000
_cell.angle_alpha   90.00
_cell.angle_beta   90.00
_cell.angle_gamma   90.00
#
_symmetry.space_group_name_H-M   'P 1'
#
loop_
_entity.id
_entity.type
_entity.pdbx_description
1 polymer ?
#
loop_
_entity_poly.entity_id
_entity_poly.type
_entity_poly.pdbx_seq_one_letter_code
_entity_poly.pdbx_strand_id
1 'polypeptide(L)'
;TLHNRLTAVVDRVLKDGAFAGEEDVVKSLRTLAGEIPHSQLKVPEPLETSSFDDSHACLSIIRLVNDEWARWVGDRQTGDWRLALPLISTEIYFYRRLLDATGYFRPGPNRFRDPYAGQKHAALDEAMRSP
;
A
#
# COMPACT_ATOMS: atom_id res chain seq x y z
N THR A 1 0.03 -10.91 -16.78
CA THR A 1 0.19 -9.44 -17.00
C THR A 1 0.41 -8.76 -15.65
N LEU A 2 0.84 -7.50 -15.61
CA LEU A 2 1.05 -6.74 -14.35
C LEU A 2 -0.19 -6.79 -13.44
N HIS A 3 -1.38 -6.60 -13.99
CA HIS A 3 -2.64 -6.64 -13.26
C HIS A 3 -2.83 -7.93 -12.45
N ASN A 4 -2.69 -9.10 -13.09
CA ASN A 4 -2.83 -10.38 -12.40
C ASN A 4 -1.83 -10.53 -11.25
N ARG A 5 -0.62 -9.95 -11.39
CA ARG A 5 0.38 -9.96 -10.33
C ARG A 5 -0.06 -9.10 -9.15
N LEU A 6 -0.56 -7.89 -9.38
CA LEU A 6 -0.98 -6.98 -8.30
C LEU A 6 -2.19 -7.51 -7.54
N THR A 7 -3.20 -8.06 -8.24
CA THR A 7 -4.34 -8.72 -7.58
C THR A 7 -3.89 -9.95 -6.78
N ALA A 8 -2.98 -10.76 -7.33
CA ALA A 8 -2.43 -11.91 -6.61
C ALA A 8 -1.63 -11.51 -5.35
N VAL A 9 -1.01 -10.33 -5.32
CA VAL A 9 -0.37 -9.81 -4.10
C VAL A 9 -1.40 -9.58 -3.01
N VAL A 10 -2.55 -8.98 -3.32
CA VAL A 10 -3.63 -8.78 -2.35
C VAL A 10 -4.16 -10.12 -1.85
N ASP A 11 -4.43 -11.06 -2.76
CA ASP A 11 -4.91 -12.40 -2.39
C ASP A 11 -3.94 -13.12 -1.46
N ARG A 12 -2.63 -12.98 -1.71
CA ARG A 12 -1.59 -13.55 -0.86
C ARG A 12 -1.58 -12.92 0.54
N VAL A 13 -1.63 -11.59 0.64
CA VAL A 13 -1.70 -10.88 1.93
C VAL A 13 -2.94 -11.31 2.72
N LEU A 14 -4.09 -11.46 2.06
CA LEU A 14 -5.32 -11.94 2.69
C LEU A 14 -5.18 -13.40 3.16
N LYS A 15 -4.54 -14.25 2.35
CA LYS A 15 -4.33 -15.67 2.67
C LYS A 15 -3.37 -15.89 3.84
N ASP A 16 -2.33 -15.06 3.96
CA ASP A 16 -1.35 -15.17 5.05
C ASP A 16 -1.96 -14.88 6.43
N GLY A 17 -3.18 -14.34 6.48
CA GLY A 17 -3.90 -14.11 7.74
C GLY A 17 -3.29 -12.99 8.58
N ALA A 18 -2.42 -12.16 7.99
CA ALA A 18 -1.76 -11.06 8.67
C ALA A 18 -2.75 -10.09 9.33
N PHE A 19 -4.00 -10.05 8.88
CA PHE A 19 -5.09 -9.21 9.40
C PHE A 19 -6.34 -10.05 9.74
N ALA A 20 -6.17 -11.31 10.12
CA ALA A 20 -7.29 -12.14 10.59
C ALA A 20 -7.98 -11.47 11.78
N GLY A 21 -9.29 -11.23 11.68
CA GLY A 21 -10.09 -10.51 12.69
C GLY A 21 -10.23 -9.00 12.44
N GLU A 22 -9.51 -8.42 11.48
CA GLU A 22 -9.59 -6.99 11.13
C GLU A 22 -10.50 -6.81 9.89
N GLU A 23 -11.82 -6.91 10.09
CA GLU A 23 -12.80 -6.91 8.98
C GLU A 23 -12.69 -5.69 8.06
N ASP A 24 -12.42 -4.50 8.63
CA ASP A 24 -12.26 -3.27 7.88
C ASP A 24 -11.02 -3.28 6.97
N VAL A 25 -9.91 -3.85 7.44
CA VAL A 25 -8.68 -4.01 6.65
C VAL A 25 -8.93 -5.00 5.52
N VAL A 26 -9.56 -6.14 5.82
CA VAL A 26 -9.91 -7.14 4.81
C VAL A 26 -10.81 -6.55 3.73
N LYS A 27 -11.83 -5.78 4.12
CA LYS A 27 -12.73 -5.08 3.19
C LYS A 27 -11.99 -4.06 2.33
N SER A 28 -11.09 -3.28 2.93
CA SER A 28 -10.29 -2.27 2.22
C SER A 28 -9.34 -2.90 1.20
N LEU A 29 -8.68 -3.99 1.56
CA LEU A 29 -7.82 -4.76 0.65
C LEU A 29 -8.62 -5.35 -0.53
N ARG A 30 -9.79 -5.94 -0.27
CA ARG A 30 -10.68 -6.44 -1.34
C ARG A 30 -11.16 -5.32 -2.26
N THR A 31 -11.43 -4.15 -1.70
CA THR A 31 -11.81 -2.96 -2.47
C THR A 31 -10.67 -2.54 -3.39
N LEU A 32 -9.44 -2.48 -2.87
CA LEU A 32 -8.25 -2.21 -3.68
C LEU A 32 -8.06 -3.24 -4.80
N ALA A 33 -8.24 -4.53 -4.53
CA ALA A 33 -8.15 -5.56 -5.56
C ALA A 33 -9.17 -5.37 -6.70
N GLY A 34 -10.38 -4.90 -6.38
CA GLY A 34 -11.43 -4.60 -7.36
C GLY A 34 -11.21 -3.29 -8.14
N GLU A 35 -10.44 -2.34 -7.59
CA GLU A 35 -10.06 -1.10 -8.28
C GLU A 35 -9.04 -1.35 -9.41
N ILE A 36 -8.21 -2.38 -9.28
CA ILE A 36 -7.11 -2.63 -10.21
C ILE A 36 -7.66 -3.29 -11.48
N PRO A 37 -7.34 -2.78 -12.69
CA PRO A 37 -6.70 -1.50 -12.99
C PRO A 37 -7.68 -0.42 -13.48
N HIS A 38 -8.98 -0.72 -13.51
CA HIS A 38 -9.98 0.04 -14.26
C HIS A 38 -10.67 1.14 -13.44
N SER A 39 -10.14 1.48 -12.26
CA SER A 39 -10.61 2.64 -11.50
C SER A 39 -9.80 3.89 -11.82
N GLN A 40 -10.39 5.06 -11.55
CA GLN A 40 -9.59 6.29 -11.43
C GLN A 40 -8.54 6.14 -10.32
N LEU A 41 -7.40 6.78 -10.53
CA LEU A 41 -6.40 6.96 -9.48
C LEU A 41 -6.99 7.81 -8.36
N LYS A 42 -6.79 7.36 -7.13
CA LYS A 42 -7.14 8.10 -5.91
C LYS A 42 -5.86 8.62 -5.26
N VAL A 43 -5.92 9.83 -4.72
CA VAL A 43 -4.85 10.34 -3.86
C VAL A 43 -4.73 9.38 -2.67
N PRO A 44 -3.54 8.81 -2.40
CA PRO A 44 -3.29 8.04 -1.19
C PRO A 44 -3.65 8.84 0.06
N GLU A 45 -4.01 8.15 1.13
CA GLU A 45 -4.33 8.83 2.38
C GLU A 45 -3.10 9.59 2.89
N PRO A 46 -3.23 10.84 3.37
CA PRO A 46 -2.09 11.61 3.82
C PRO A 46 -1.34 10.88 4.93
N LEU A 47 -0.01 10.90 4.86
CA LEU A 47 0.84 10.46 5.95
C LEU A 47 0.60 11.37 7.17
N GLU A 48 0.37 10.75 8.34
CA GLU A 48 0.13 11.50 9.57
C GLU A 48 1.42 11.95 10.25
N THR A 49 1.38 13.15 10.83
CA THR A 49 2.49 13.82 11.50
C THR A 49 2.58 13.52 13.00
N SER A 50 1.50 13.03 13.61
CA SER A 50 1.25 12.95 15.06
C SER A 50 2.20 12.03 15.85
N SER A 51 3.18 11.44 15.19
CA SER A 51 3.79 10.19 15.66
C SER A 51 5.23 9.96 15.20
N PHE A 52 5.82 10.97 14.57
CA PHE A 52 7.26 11.16 14.45
C PHE A 52 7.66 12.25 15.47
N ASP A 53 8.90 12.20 15.98
CA ASP A 53 9.45 13.27 16.83
C ASP A 53 9.10 14.64 16.21
N ASP A 54 8.56 15.56 17.03
CA ASP A 54 8.05 16.90 16.62
C ASP A 54 9.17 17.83 16.09
N SER A 55 10.29 17.27 15.66
CA SER A 55 11.29 17.95 14.87
C SER A 55 10.65 18.53 13.62
N HIS A 56 10.76 19.85 13.48
CA HIS A 56 10.30 20.62 12.32
C HIS A 56 10.77 20.03 10.97
N ALA A 57 11.90 19.32 10.94
CA ALA A 57 12.43 18.68 9.74
C ALA A 57 11.60 17.46 9.28
N CYS A 58 11.05 16.65 10.19
CA CYS A 58 10.21 15.51 9.82
C CYS A 58 8.84 15.97 9.31
N LEU A 59 8.27 16.99 9.95
CA LEU A 59 6.98 17.57 9.56
C LEU A 59 7.02 18.16 8.14
N SER A 60 8.12 18.84 7.77
CA SER A 60 8.27 19.42 6.43
C SER A 60 8.38 18.36 5.34
N ILE A 61 9.09 17.26 5.60
CA ILE A 61 9.20 16.13 4.67
C ILE A 61 7.84 15.44 4.49
N ILE A 62 7.11 15.17 5.57
CA ILE A 62 5.78 14.54 5.50
C ILE A 62 4.83 15.39 4.65
N ARG A 63 4.80 16.71 4.87
CA ARG A 63 3.99 17.63 4.08
C ARG A 63 4.38 17.60 2.60
N LEU A 64 5.68 17.65 2.29
CA LEU A 64 6.18 17.57 0.92
C LEU A 64 5.73 16.28 0.23
N VAL A 65 5.82 15.14 0.92
CA VAL A 65 5.40 13.84 0.37
C VAL A 65 3.90 13.81 0.09
N ASN A 66 3.07 14.34 1.00
CA ASN A 66 1.62 14.41 0.81
C ASN A 66 1.25 15.32 -0.37
N ASP A 67 1.87 16.50 -0.47
CA ASP A 67 1.65 17.46 -1.57
C ASP A 67 2.04 16.83 -2.92
N GLU A 68 3.16 16.10 -2.96
CA GLU A 68 3.63 15.45 -4.19
C GLU A 68 2.71 14.31 -4.65
N TRP A 69 2.15 13.51 -3.73
CA TRP A 69 1.14 12.51 -4.08
C TRP A 69 -0.13 13.14 -4.66
N ALA A 70 -0.60 14.22 -4.06
CA ALA A 70 -1.78 14.95 -4.55
C ALA A 70 -1.54 15.52 -5.95
N ARG A 71 -0.38 16.16 -6.15
CA ARG A 71 0.04 16.70 -7.46
C ARG A 71 0.15 15.60 -8.52
N TRP A 72 0.85 14.51 -8.19
CA TRP A 72 1.10 13.41 -9.11
C TRP A 72 -0.18 12.69 -9.55
N VAL A 73 -1.17 12.52 -8.67
CA VAL A 73 -2.48 11.98 -9.03
C VAL A 73 -3.31 13.00 -9.80
N GLY A 74 -3.32 14.26 -9.37
CA GLY A 74 -4.11 15.34 -10.00
C GLY A 74 -3.75 15.58 -11.46
N ASP A 75 -2.46 15.46 -11.80
CA ASP A 75 -1.96 15.57 -13.18
C ASP A 75 -2.45 14.42 -14.10
N ARG A 76 -3.05 13.35 -13.54
CA ARG A 76 -3.43 12.13 -14.26
C ARG A 76 -4.94 11.89 -14.21
N GLN A 77 -5.67 12.56 -15.10
CA GLN A 77 -7.13 12.42 -15.26
C GLN A 77 -7.54 11.17 -16.06
N THR A 78 -7.03 9.99 -15.71
CA THR A 78 -7.34 8.76 -16.47
C THR A 78 -8.06 7.75 -15.59
N GLY A 79 -9.05 7.06 -16.17
CA GLY A 79 -9.82 6.00 -15.52
C GLY A 79 -9.17 4.61 -15.58
N ASP A 80 -7.93 4.49 -16.04
CA ASP A 80 -7.23 3.19 -16.12
C ASP A 80 -5.76 3.34 -15.75
N TRP A 81 -5.30 2.61 -14.74
CA TRP A 81 -3.95 2.67 -14.20
C TRP A 81 -2.89 2.30 -15.24
N ARG A 82 -3.24 1.48 -16.24
CA ARG A 82 -2.34 1.06 -17.32
C ARG A 82 -2.07 2.18 -18.30
N LEU A 83 -3.08 3.02 -18.55
CA LEU A 83 -2.95 4.19 -19.42
C LEU A 83 -2.34 5.37 -18.65
N ALA A 84 -2.56 5.39 -17.33
CA ALA A 84 -2.13 6.45 -16.45
C ALA A 84 -0.60 6.51 -16.24
N LEU A 85 0.10 5.37 -16.26
CA LEU A 85 1.39 5.22 -15.59
C LEU A 85 2.39 4.30 -16.31
N PRO A 86 3.69 4.66 -16.32
CA PRO A 86 4.76 3.69 -16.53
C PRO A 86 4.70 2.55 -15.49
N LEU A 87 5.14 1.35 -15.88
CA LEU A 87 5.10 0.12 -15.05
C LEU A 87 5.54 0.35 -13.59
N ILE A 88 6.72 0.94 -13.39
CA ILE A 88 7.29 1.17 -12.05
C ILE A 88 6.39 2.09 -11.22
N SER A 89 5.83 3.12 -11.86
CA SER A 89 4.94 4.07 -11.20
C SER A 89 3.63 3.40 -10.77
N THR A 90 3.10 2.48 -11.58
CA THR A 90 1.94 1.64 -11.20
C THR A 90 2.25 0.78 -9.99
N GLU A 91 3.42 0.14 -9.94
CA GLU A 91 3.83 -0.71 -8.82
C GLU A 91 4.01 0.09 -7.52
N ILE A 92 4.72 1.23 -7.57
CA ILE A 92 4.90 2.10 -6.39
C ILE A 92 3.56 2.59 -5.86
N TYR A 93 2.68 3.06 -6.75
CA TYR A 93 1.34 3.51 -6.38
C TYR A 93 0.50 2.39 -5.75
N PHE A 94 0.55 1.19 -6.33
CA PHE A 94 -0.15 0.02 -5.78
C PHE A 94 0.33 -0.30 -4.35
N TYR A 95 1.65 -0.41 -4.12
CA TYR A 95 2.17 -0.72 -2.79
C TYR A 95 1.85 0.39 -1.77
N ARG A 96 1.87 1.66 -2.20
CA ARG A 96 1.45 2.79 -1.38
C ARG A 96 -0.01 2.67 -0.94
N ARG A 97 -0.93 2.35 -1.86
CA ARG A 97 -2.37 2.16 -1.57
C ARG A 97 -2.64 0.89 -0.75
N LEU A 98 -1.85 -0.15 -0.93
CA LEU A 98 -1.95 -1.37 -0.12
C LEU A 98 -1.62 -1.09 1.35
N LEU A 99 -0.53 -0.35 1.61
CA LEU A 99 -0.19 0.07 2.98
C LEU A 99 -1.25 1.01 3.59
N ASP A 100 -1.90 1.86 2.79
CA ASP A 100 -3.06 2.63 3.27
C ASP A 100 -4.23 1.72 3.66
N ALA A 101 -4.55 0.75 2.82
CA ALA A 101 -5.66 -0.18 3.05
C ALA A 101 -5.48 -1.02 4.31
N THR A 102 -4.24 -1.24 4.76
CA THR A 102 -3.93 -1.93 6.02
C THR A 102 -3.92 -1.00 7.23
N GLY A 103 -4.05 0.31 7.04
CA GLY A 103 -3.89 1.29 8.11
C GLY A 103 -2.44 1.47 8.58
N TYR A 104 -1.45 1.09 7.77
CA TYR A 104 -0.03 1.07 8.16
C TYR A 104 0.46 2.44 8.66
N PHE A 105 0.00 3.53 8.05
CA PHE A 105 0.41 4.89 8.37
C PHE A 105 -0.52 5.62 9.36
N ARG A 106 -1.64 5.02 9.73
CA ARG A 106 -2.64 5.63 10.63
C ARG A 106 -2.41 5.22 12.08
N PRO A 107 -2.71 6.07 13.07
CA PRO A 107 -2.82 5.67 14.46
C PRO A 107 -3.81 4.53 14.62
N GLY A 108 -3.46 3.53 15.42
CA GLY A 108 -4.30 2.39 15.68
C GLY A 108 -3.51 1.07 15.79
N PRO A 109 -4.21 -0.05 15.98
CA PRO A 109 -3.59 -1.35 16.21
C PRO A 109 -2.77 -1.86 15.02
N ASN A 110 -3.05 -1.38 13.80
CA ASN A 110 -2.38 -1.79 12.59
C ASN A 110 -1.26 -0.84 12.14
N ARG A 111 -0.95 0.19 12.94
CA ARG A 111 0.15 1.11 12.64
C ARG A 111 1.47 0.35 12.57
N PHE A 112 2.21 0.53 11.48
CA PHE A 112 3.48 -0.15 11.20
C PHE A 112 3.45 -1.68 11.17
N ARG A 113 2.25 -2.28 11.11
CA ARG A 113 2.11 -3.72 10.98
C ARG A 113 2.41 -4.14 9.55
N ASP A 114 3.54 -4.81 9.35
CA ASP A 114 3.99 -5.25 8.02
C ASP A 114 3.06 -6.34 7.44
N PRO A 115 2.33 -6.05 6.34
CA PRO A 115 1.44 -7.03 5.70
C PRO A 115 2.19 -8.24 5.09
N TYR A 116 3.51 -8.14 4.91
CA TYR A 116 4.35 -9.17 4.29
C TYR A 116 5.19 -9.96 5.29
N ALA A 117 5.06 -9.70 6.60
CA ALA A 117 5.90 -10.31 7.62
C ALA A 117 5.88 -11.85 7.56
N GLY A 118 4.69 -12.46 7.41
CA GLY A 118 4.56 -13.91 7.31
C GLY A 118 5.31 -14.50 6.11
N GLN A 119 5.22 -13.85 4.94
CA GLN A 119 5.93 -14.29 3.72
C GLN A 119 7.44 -14.19 3.88
N LYS A 120 7.92 -13.11 4.51
CA LYS A 120 9.35 -12.89 4.75
C LYS A 120 9.92 -13.96 5.68
N HIS A 121 9.23 -14.29 6.76
CA HIS A 121 9.64 -15.37 7.67
C HIS A 121 9.63 -16.73 6.98
N ALA A 122 8.56 -17.07 6.25
CA ALA A 122 8.48 -18.35 5.54
C ALA A 122 9.60 -18.52 4.49
N ALA A 123 9.91 -17.45 3.75
CA ALA A 123 11.01 -17.46 2.78
C ALA A 123 12.39 -17.58 3.45
N LEU A 124 12.57 -16.95 4.62
CA LEU A 124 13.80 -17.08 5.40
C LEU A 124 13.97 -18.53 5.91
N ASP A 125 12.91 -19.13 6.45
CA ASP A 125 12.93 -20.51 6.94
C ASP A 125 13.22 -21.52 5.81
N GLU A 126 12.73 -21.25 4.59
CA GLU A 126 13.02 -22.07 3.40
C GLU A 126 14.48 -21.94 2.96
N ALA A 127 15.00 -20.71 2.92
CA ALA A 127 16.39 -20.46 2.57
C ALA A 127 17.36 -21.12 3.57
N MET A 128 17.05 -21.08 4.87
CA MET A 128 17.84 -21.74 5.91
C MET A 128 17.81 -23.27 5.85
N ARG A 129 16.77 -23.86 5.24
CA ARG A 129 16.66 -25.31 5.02
C ARG A 129 17.31 -25.78 3.72
N SER A 130 17.64 -24.85 2.82
CA SER A 130 18.27 -25.16 1.55
C SER A 130 19.79 -25.31 1.76
N PRO A 131 20.38 -26.49 1.45
CA PRO A 131 21.80 -26.76 1.66
C PRO A 131 22.73 -26.02 0.68
#